data_AF-A0A1W9P154-F1
#
_entry.id   AF-A0A1W9P154-F1
#
_cell.length_a   1.000
_cell.length_b   1.000
_cell.length_c   1.000
_cell.angle_alpha   90.00
_cell.angle_beta   90.00
_cell.angle_gamma   90.00
#
_symmetry.space_group_name_H-M   'P 1'
#
loop_
_entity.id
_entity.type
_entity.pdbx_description
1 polymer ?
#
loop_
_entity_poly.entity_id
_entity_poly.type
_entity_poly.pdbx_seq_one_letter_code
_entity_poly.pdbx_strand_id
1 'polypeptide(L)'
;MREKKTIAVTLIIFVLLALLGVVILGVLFSSTIGIRWVGSFEECAAAGYPVMESYPRQCKTPDGRIFVEEIRPSEAVCRDLCGDGVCQAVVCMAVGCPCPETKENCPQDCR
;
A
#
# COMPACT_ATOMS: atom_id res chain seq x y z
N MET A 1 -16.56 55.11 35.79
CA MET A 1 -16.94 54.33 34.59
C MET A 1 -15.77 54.04 33.64
N ARG A 2 -14.73 54.90 33.57
CA ARG A 2 -13.57 54.72 32.68
C ARG A 2 -12.64 53.57 33.09
N GLU A 3 -12.37 53.40 34.39
CA GLU A 3 -11.49 52.32 34.88
C GLU A 3 -12.05 50.91 34.68
N LYS A 4 -13.37 50.71 34.89
CA LYS A 4 -14.03 49.42 34.62
C LYS A 4 -13.98 49.02 33.15
N LYS A 5 -14.03 50.00 32.23
CA LYS A 5 -13.88 49.76 30.79
C LYS A 5 -12.45 49.38 30.42
N THR A 6 -11.45 50.02 31.01
CA THR A 6 -10.04 49.66 30.78
C THR A 6 -9.74 48.24 31.28
N ILE A 7 -10.24 47.86 32.46
CA ILE A 7 -10.10 46.50 33.02
C ILE A 7 -10.82 45.46 32.14
N ALA A 8 -12.01 45.76 31.65
CA ALA A 8 -12.73 44.85 30.75
C ALA A 8 -11.98 44.67 29.41
N VAL A 9 -11.42 45.74 28.85
CA VAL A 9 -10.66 45.68 27.59
C VAL A 9 -9.37 44.89 27.76
N THR A 10 -8.63 45.07 28.87
CA THR A 10 -7.40 44.30 29.11
C THR A 10 -7.68 42.81 29.30
N LEU A 11 -8.78 42.45 29.98
CA LEU A 11 -9.20 41.05 30.11
C LEU A 11 -9.57 40.43 28.77
N ILE A 12 -10.30 41.15 27.92
CA ILE A 12 -10.68 40.67 26.58
C ILE A 12 -9.43 40.43 25.72
N ILE A 13 -8.46 41.35 25.75
CA ILE A 13 -7.20 41.19 24.99
C ILE A 13 -6.41 39.98 25.49
N PHE A 14 -6.33 39.79 26.81
CA PHE A 14 -5.63 38.64 27.38
C PHE A 14 -6.28 37.31 26.97
N VAL A 15 -7.61 37.23 26.99
CA VAL A 15 -8.37 36.06 26.53
C VAL A 15 -8.14 35.80 25.04
N LEU A 16 -8.16 36.85 24.21
CA LEU A 16 -7.91 36.72 22.77
C LEU A 16 -6.48 36.23 22.48
N LEU A 17 -5.47 36.76 23.19
CA LEU A 17 -4.09 36.29 23.06
C LEU A 17 -3.90 34.85 23.52
N ALA A 18 -4.57 34.45 24.61
CA ALA A 18 -4.55 33.07 25.08
C ALA A 18 -5.21 32.12 24.06
N LEU A 19 -6.35 32.50 23.48
CA LEU A 19 -7.02 31.74 22.42
C LEU A 19 -6.13 31.63 21.17
N LEU A 20 -5.53 32.74 20.75
CA LEU A 20 -4.59 32.74 19.62
C LEU A 20 -3.40 31.82 19.89
N GLY A 21 -2.85 31.86 21.10
CA GLY A 21 -1.76 30.99 21.54
C GLY A 21 -2.11 29.51 21.50
N VAL A 22 -3.32 29.13 21.95
CA VAL A 22 -3.80 27.74 21.90
C VAL A 22 -3.96 27.27 20.46
N VAL A 23 -4.50 28.12 19.57
CA VAL A 23 -4.65 27.79 18.15
C VAL A 23 -3.29 27.60 17.48
N ILE A 24 -2.35 28.52 17.70
CA ILE A 24 -0.98 28.43 17.16
C ILE A 24 -0.28 27.17 17.69
N LEU A 25 -0.39 26.90 18.99
CA LEU A 25 0.19 25.70 19.61
C LEU A 25 -0.41 24.41 19.02
N GLY A 26 -1.72 24.36 18.80
CA GLY A 26 -2.39 23.22 18.17
C GLY A 26 -1.97 22.98 16.72
N VAL A 27 -1.79 24.04 15.93
CA VAL A 27 -1.31 23.95 14.54
C VAL A 27 0.15 23.46 14.49
N LEU A 28 1.00 23.99 15.37
CA LEU A 28 2.39 23.53 15.49
C LEU A 28 2.48 22.07 15.95
N PHE A 29 1.63 21.66 16.89
CA PHE A 29 1.58 20.29 17.40
C PHE A 29 0.98 19.29 16.39
N SER A 30 0.05 19.74 15.53
CA SER A 30 -0.49 18.90 14.44
C SER A 30 0.60 18.49 13.45
N SER A 31 1.65 19.30 13.32
CA SER A 31 2.79 19.02 12.44
C SER A 31 3.78 17.99 13.01
N THR A 32 3.69 17.63 14.31
CA THR A 32 4.68 16.78 15.00
C THR A 32 4.21 15.35 15.24
N ILE A 33 2.91 15.05 15.06
CA ILE A 33 2.40 13.67 15.14
C ILE A 33 2.63 13.00 13.78
N GLY A 34 3.88 12.58 13.54
CA GLY A 34 4.33 11.89 12.34
C GLY A 34 3.85 10.44 12.22
N ILE A 35 2.60 10.13 12.57
CA ILE A 35 2.00 8.86 12.20
C ILE A 35 1.68 8.95 10.72
N ARG A 36 2.64 8.59 9.87
CA ARG A 36 2.41 8.43 8.44
C ARG A 36 1.37 7.32 8.30
N TRP A 37 0.14 7.69 7.97
CA TRP A 37 -0.92 6.74 7.67
C TRP A 37 -0.49 5.96 6.43
N VAL A 38 -0.27 4.66 6.61
CA VAL A 38 0.03 3.71 5.54
C VAL A 38 -1.19 2.82 5.39
N GLY A 39 -1.79 2.86 4.21
CA GLY A 39 -2.98 2.09 3.81
C GLY A 39 -2.75 1.17 2.61
N SER A 40 -1.59 1.22 1.95
CA SER A 40 -1.26 0.40 0.77
C SER A 40 0.18 -0.12 0.78
N PHE A 41 0.48 -1.09 -0.09
CA PHE A 41 1.83 -1.60 -0.29
C PHE A 41 2.78 -0.50 -0.79
N GLU A 42 2.33 0.32 -1.75
CA GLU A 42 3.09 1.43 -2.32
C GLU A 42 3.46 2.47 -1.26
N GLU A 43 2.51 2.83 -0.40
CA GLU A 43 2.77 3.74 0.71
C GLU A 43 3.73 3.14 1.73
N CYS A 44 3.62 1.84 2.01
CA CYS A 44 4.52 1.13 2.93
C CYS A 44 5.96 1.12 2.38
N ALA A 45 6.14 0.81 1.10
CA ALA A 45 7.43 0.80 0.44
C ALA A 45 8.02 2.20 0.30
N ALA A 46 7.21 3.21 -0.07
CA ALA A 46 7.63 4.61 -0.16
C ALA A 46 7.96 5.22 1.22
N ALA A 47 7.42 4.67 2.30
CA ALA A 47 7.82 5.00 3.66
C ALA A 47 9.18 4.39 4.07
N GLY A 48 9.79 3.53 3.23
CA GLY A 48 11.10 2.92 3.47
C GLY A 48 11.05 1.70 4.40
N TYR A 49 9.88 1.11 4.59
CA TYR A 49 9.72 -0.09 5.42
C TYR A 49 10.21 -1.35 4.69
N PRO A 50 10.60 -2.41 5.45
CA PRO A 50 11.14 -3.62 4.86
C PRO A 50 10.13 -4.30 3.94
N VAL A 51 10.51 -4.46 2.68
CA VAL A 51 9.82 -5.27 1.68
C VAL A 51 10.46 -6.66 1.65
N MET A 52 9.64 -7.70 1.78
CA MET A 52 10.06 -9.09 1.81
C MET A 52 10.23 -9.62 0.39
N GLU A 53 11.30 -10.40 0.17
CA GLU A 53 11.58 -11.11 -1.08
C GLU A 53 10.64 -12.32 -1.25
N SER A 54 9.35 -12.03 -1.40
CA SER A 54 8.29 -13.02 -1.61
C SER A 54 7.44 -12.61 -2.81
N TYR A 55 6.70 -13.55 -3.40
CA TYR A 55 5.74 -13.29 -4.46
C TYR A 55 4.35 -13.79 -4.06
N PRO A 56 3.33 -12.91 -3.95
CA PRO A 56 3.39 -11.45 -4.11
C PRO A 56 4.32 -10.76 -3.11
N ARG A 57 4.85 -9.58 -3.48
CA ARG A 57 5.69 -8.82 -2.55
C ARG A 57 4.88 -8.37 -1.35
N GLN A 58 5.54 -8.27 -0.21
CA GLN A 58 4.91 -7.89 1.05
C GLN A 58 5.75 -6.86 1.77
N CYS A 59 5.13 -5.86 2.37
CA CYS A 59 5.80 -4.80 3.13
C CYS A 59 5.32 -4.79 4.58
N LYS A 60 6.25 -4.72 5.55
CA LYS A 60 5.94 -4.82 6.98
C LYS A 60 6.23 -3.50 7.70
N THR A 61 5.22 -2.94 8.37
CA THR A 61 5.37 -1.71 9.16
C THR A 61 5.92 -1.99 10.57
N PRO A 62 6.47 -0.97 11.27
CA PRO A 62 7.00 -1.13 12.64
C PRO A 62 5.94 -1.55 13.66
N ASP A 63 4.68 -1.20 13.43
CA ASP A 63 3.53 -1.60 14.25
C ASP A 63 3.02 -3.01 13.92
N GLY A 64 3.62 -3.70 12.95
CA GLY A 64 3.38 -5.11 12.64
C GLY A 64 2.32 -5.37 11.58
N ARG A 65 1.72 -4.34 10.98
CA ARG A 65 0.85 -4.51 9.80
C ARG A 65 1.66 -4.97 8.60
N ILE A 66 1.03 -5.79 7.76
CA ILE A 66 1.60 -6.28 6.51
C ILE A 66 0.69 -5.86 5.37
N PHE A 67 1.28 -5.21 4.36
CA PHE A 67 0.62 -4.83 3.12
C PHE A 67 1.14 -5.71 2.00
N VAL A 68 0.25 -6.41 1.30
CA VAL A 68 0.58 -7.32 0.19
C VAL A 68 0.35 -6.59 -1.13
N GLU A 69 1.26 -6.73 -2.09
CA GLU A 69 1.10 -6.19 -3.43
C GLU A 69 -0.09 -6.84 -4.14
N GLU A 70 -1.00 -6.02 -4.68
CA GLU A 70 -2.12 -6.51 -5.48
C GLU A 70 -1.64 -6.92 -6.88
N ILE A 71 -1.47 -8.22 -7.06
CA ILE A 71 -1.14 -8.79 -8.37
C ILE A 71 -2.45 -9.18 -9.04
N ARG A 72 -2.82 -8.47 -10.11
CA ARG A 72 -3.83 -8.98 -11.04
C ARG A 72 -3.23 -10.25 -11.66
N PRO A 73 -3.88 -11.42 -11.56
CA PRO A 73 -3.46 -12.55 -12.37
C PRO A 73 -3.59 -12.10 -13.83
N SER A 74 -2.46 -11.81 -14.47
CA SER A 74 -2.41 -11.83 -15.93
C SER A 74 -2.92 -13.21 -16.33
N GLU A 75 -3.88 -13.21 -17.25
CA GLU A 75 -4.56 -14.38 -17.82
C GLU A 75 -3.77 -15.68 -17.62
N ALA A 76 -4.43 -16.65 -16.98
CA ALA A 76 -3.95 -17.99 -16.67
C ALA A 76 -2.57 -18.34 -17.24
N VAL A 77 -1.60 -18.61 -16.35
CA VAL A 77 -0.25 -19.11 -16.71
C VAL A 77 -0.31 -20.35 -17.63
N CYS A 78 -1.48 -20.98 -17.78
CA CYS A 78 -1.76 -22.02 -18.76
C CYS A 78 -2.87 -21.61 -19.73
N ARG A 79 -2.58 -21.64 -21.03
CA ARG A 79 -3.57 -21.62 -22.12
C ARG A 79 -3.54 -22.98 -22.80
N ASP A 80 -4.69 -23.64 -22.90
CA ASP A 80 -4.83 -24.86 -23.71
C ASP A 80 -4.76 -24.47 -25.20
N LEU A 81 -3.77 -25.00 -25.92
CA LEU A 81 -3.53 -24.73 -27.34
C LEU A 81 -3.67 -25.99 -28.20
N CYS A 82 -4.26 -27.04 -27.64
CA CYS A 82 -4.37 -28.31 -28.30
C CYS A 82 -5.18 -28.18 -29.61
N GLY A 83 -4.54 -28.52 -30.73
CA GLY A 83 -5.05 -28.36 -32.09
C GLY A 83 -4.41 -27.23 -32.90
N ASP A 84 -3.35 -26.58 -32.40
CA ASP A 84 -2.57 -25.58 -33.14
C ASP A 84 -1.50 -26.20 -34.06
N GLY A 85 -1.27 -27.51 -33.94
CA GLY A 85 -0.36 -28.29 -34.77
C GLY A 85 1.07 -28.37 -34.23
N VAL A 86 1.33 -27.94 -33.00
CA VAL A 86 2.64 -28.01 -32.34
C VAL A 86 2.50 -28.70 -30.97
N CYS A 87 3.21 -29.82 -30.75
CA CYS A 87 3.22 -30.47 -29.43
C CYS A 87 3.99 -29.64 -28.38
N GLN A 88 3.27 -28.98 -27.46
CA GLN A 88 3.87 -28.02 -26.51
C GLN A 88 4.35 -28.70 -25.22
N ALA A 89 5.67 -28.92 -25.11
CA ALA A 89 6.33 -29.48 -23.92
C ALA A 89 7.13 -28.40 -23.18
N VAL A 90 6.57 -27.78 -22.14
CA VAL A 90 7.24 -26.67 -21.44
C VAL A 90 8.40 -27.18 -20.59
N VAL A 91 9.61 -26.69 -20.83
CA VAL A 91 10.81 -27.00 -20.04
C VAL A 91 10.88 -26.09 -18.81
N CYS A 92 10.97 -26.72 -17.63
CA CYS A 92 11.10 -26.09 -16.32
C CYS A 92 12.30 -25.14 -16.20
N MET A 93 12.10 -23.99 -15.54
CA MET A 93 13.06 -23.41 -14.58
C MET A 93 12.47 -22.36 -13.59
N ALA A 94 11.14 -22.24 -13.42
CA ALA A 94 10.51 -21.62 -12.23
C ALA A 94 8.97 -21.79 -12.22
N VAL A 95 8.37 -21.55 -11.04
CA VAL A 95 6.97 -21.73 -10.59
C VAL A 95 5.89 -21.49 -11.67
N GLY A 96 5.11 -22.52 -11.99
CA GLY A 96 3.92 -22.45 -12.86
C GLY A 96 4.07 -23.09 -14.23
N CYS A 97 4.37 -24.39 -14.31
CA CYS A 97 4.34 -25.09 -15.60
C CYS A 97 2.91 -25.09 -16.20
N PRO A 98 2.72 -24.71 -17.47
CA PRO A 98 1.50 -24.98 -18.23
C PRO A 98 1.25 -26.50 -18.31
N CYS A 99 0.00 -26.90 -18.54
CA CYS A 99 -0.38 -28.29 -18.80
C CYS A 99 0.45 -28.81 -19.98
N PRO A 100 1.32 -29.82 -19.81
CA PRO A 100 2.01 -30.40 -20.94
C PRO A 100 1.00 -31.09 -21.85
N GLU A 101 1.09 -30.83 -23.14
CA GLU A 101 0.39 -31.66 -24.12
C GLU A 101 1.11 -33.00 -24.21
N THR A 102 0.36 -34.08 -24.00
CA THR A 102 0.84 -35.45 -24.06
C THR A 102 0.02 -36.23 -25.08
N LYS A 103 0.51 -37.42 -25.44
CA LYS A 103 -0.23 -38.30 -26.36
C LYS A 103 -1.60 -38.69 -25.83
N GLU A 104 -1.77 -38.68 -24.50
CA GLU A 104 -3.02 -39.00 -23.83
C GLU A 104 -4.02 -37.84 -23.81
N ASN A 105 -3.54 -36.60 -23.69
CA ASN A 105 -4.42 -35.42 -23.54
C ASN A 105 -4.56 -34.57 -24.82
N CYS A 106 -3.60 -34.65 -25.75
CA CYS A 106 -3.59 -33.93 -27.02
C CYS A 106 -2.98 -34.79 -28.16
N PRO A 107 -3.61 -35.92 -28.52
CA PRO A 107 -3.11 -36.84 -29.54
C PRO A 107 -3.06 -36.23 -30.95
N GLN A 108 -3.82 -35.18 -31.22
CA GLN A 108 -3.79 -34.50 -32.52
C GLN A 108 -2.44 -33.85 -32.82
N ASP A 109 -1.80 -33.25 -31.81
CA ASP A 109 -0.59 -32.46 -31.99
C ASP A 109 0.66 -33.24 -31.51
N CYS A 110 0.52 -34.02 -30.43
CA CYS A 110 1.57 -34.87 -29.88
C CYS A 110 1.46 -36.31 -30.40
N ARG A 111 2.05 -36.59 -31.56
CA ARG A 111 2.07 -37.91 -32.22
C ARG A 111 3.15 -38.87 -31.69
#